data_AF-A0A418MEZ0-F1
#
_entry.id   AF-A0A418MEZ0-F1
#
_cell.length_a   1.000
_cell.length_b   1.000
_cell.length_c   1.000
_cell.angle_alpha   90.00
_cell.angle_beta   90.00
_cell.angle_gamma   90.00
#
_symmetry.space_group_name_H-M   'P 1'
#
loop_
_entity.id
_entity.type
_entity.pdbx_description
1 polymer ?
#
loop_
_entity_poly.entity_id
_entity_poly.type
_entity_poly.pdbx_seq_one_letter_code
_entity_poly.pdbx_strand_id
1 'polypeptide(L)'
;MHELIHYAHPMPKHFICWLFILTSLLGSSAMAQARRDTTIVLKAITGLQFDQPRLVLKPNTRLRLVLQNTDDMAHNLVLTKPNSRLRVVEFALALGERGPKLDHVPPMPEVLAHTRTVDPGNADTLTVILTEGAYPYVCTYPGHGSIMYGVLYVVDNARRLPPLDADPNVPNRSGSGDHAHHAQKAPDHPYTVKLPAVYRTFMPDCSPAAIAVGLPAVGTGPEQSYCWDAGTCRLRYAWAGGFVDNGEQWEGKGQRLTKIVGDIYYQERTEFPFRTATGKPTPAVRFQGYRLVNRYPEFHYAIGAVTVRELIKPVAKGRGLIRTFTFDKLTEPLMFAVAPDDGMRYQTSLGPVTKGSVRIPAGTRQFTVTMSTL
;
A
#
# COMPACT_ATOMS: atom_id res chain seq x y z
N MET A 1 -33.90 -39.34 77.85
CA MET A 1 -32.84 -39.70 78.81
C MET A 1 -31.67 -40.22 78.00
N HIS A 2 -30.49 -39.68 78.27
CA HIS A 2 -29.20 -40.11 77.73
C HIS A 2 -28.93 -41.59 77.97
N GLU A 3 -28.18 -42.22 77.06
CA GLU A 3 -26.96 -43.04 77.30
C GLU A 3 -26.67 -43.84 76.01
N LEU A 4 -25.51 -43.73 75.33
CA LEU A 4 -24.18 -44.27 75.70
C LEU A 4 -24.31 -45.80 75.95
N ILE A 5 -23.53 -46.74 75.40
CA ILE A 5 -22.11 -46.78 75.08
C ILE A 5 -21.77 -48.22 74.57
N HIS A 6 -20.59 -48.36 73.93
CA HIS A 6 -19.71 -49.56 73.80
C HIS A 6 -19.86 -50.64 72.68
N TYR A 7 -18.91 -50.53 71.74
CA TYR A 7 -17.85 -51.50 71.34
C TYR A 7 -18.17 -52.98 71.08
N ALA A 8 -17.94 -53.40 69.83
CA ALA A 8 -17.31 -54.68 69.50
C ALA A 8 -16.52 -54.58 68.17
N HIS A 9 -15.21 -54.84 68.27
CA HIS A 9 -14.27 -55.22 67.19
C HIS A 9 -14.52 -56.71 66.79
N PRO A 10 -13.88 -57.33 65.73
CA PRO A 10 -12.61 -56.96 65.08
C PRO A 10 -12.51 -57.13 63.53
N MET A 11 -11.38 -56.57 63.04
CA MET A 11 -10.62 -56.69 61.78
C MET A 11 -10.63 -58.08 61.06
N PRO A 12 -10.13 -58.25 59.80
CA PRO A 12 -9.04 -57.48 59.16
C PRO A 12 -9.07 -57.30 57.61
N LYS A 13 -8.01 -56.61 57.18
CA LYS A 13 -7.31 -56.65 55.88
C LYS A 13 -7.65 -55.50 54.95
N HIS A 14 -6.60 -54.71 54.65
CA HIS A 14 -6.15 -54.33 53.31
C HIS A 14 -5.63 -52.89 53.23
N PHE A 15 -4.43 -52.79 52.66
CA PHE A 15 -3.81 -51.63 51.99
C PHE A 15 -3.18 -50.52 52.86
N ILE A 16 -1.85 -50.61 52.94
CA ILE A 16 -0.94 -49.52 53.28
C ILE A 16 -0.97 -48.51 52.12
N CYS A 17 -1.49 -47.33 52.37
CA CYS A 17 -1.49 -46.19 51.45
C CYS A 17 -0.28 -45.30 51.76
N TRP A 18 0.66 -45.18 50.82
CA TRP A 18 1.77 -44.23 50.92
C TRP A 18 1.28 -42.84 50.50
N LEU A 19 1.31 -41.91 51.45
CA LEU A 19 1.00 -40.50 51.29
C LEU A 19 2.17 -39.79 50.61
N PHE A 20 2.05 -39.44 49.32
CA PHE A 20 2.92 -38.45 48.68
C PHE A 20 2.25 -37.08 48.72
N ILE A 21 2.79 -36.19 49.56
CA ILE A 21 2.50 -34.76 49.56
C ILE A 21 3.19 -34.18 48.32
N LEU A 22 2.40 -33.89 47.27
CA LEU A 22 2.87 -33.16 46.09
C LEU A 22 2.64 -31.66 46.35
N THR A 23 3.71 -30.93 46.67
CA THR A 23 3.72 -29.47 46.72
C THR A 23 3.51 -28.91 45.30
N SER A 24 2.33 -28.35 45.06
CA SER A 24 1.97 -27.64 43.84
C SER A 24 2.70 -26.28 43.76
N LEU A 25 3.90 -26.30 43.20
CA LEU A 25 4.56 -25.12 42.60
C LEU A 25 3.96 -24.90 41.21
N LEU A 26 2.88 -24.13 41.14
CA LEU A 26 2.41 -23.50 39.89
C LEU A 26 3.41 -22.42 39.50
N GLY A 27 4.55 -22.83 38.96
CA GLY A 27 5.44 -21.95 38.22
C GLY A 27 4.72 -21.48 36.96
N SER A 28 4.35 -20.20 36.93
CA SER A 28 3.87 -19.52 35.73
C SER A 28 4.92 -19.65 34.64
N SER A 29 4.74 -20.65 33.77
CA SER A 29 5.49 -20.77 32.53
C SER A 29 4.95 -19.70 31.59
N ALA A 30 5.40 -18.46 31.77
CA ALA A 30 5.45 -17.53 30.66
C ALA A 30 6.32 -18.22 29.61
N MET A 31 5.68 -18.77 28.57
CA MET A 31 6.39 -19.31 27.41
C MET A 31 7.20 -18.16 26.81
N ALA A 32 8.46 -18.04 27.23
CA ALA A 32 9.47 -17.35 26.49
C ALA A 32 9.66 -18.15 25.20
N GLN A 33 8.82 -17.87 24.20
CA GLN A 33 9.05 -18.31 22.83
C GLN A 33 10.46 -17.83 22.47
N ALA A 34 11.42 -18.75 22.38
CA ALA A 34 12.79 -18.44 22.01
C ALA A 34 12.76 -17.59 20.74
N ARG A 35 13.11 -16.30 20.85
CA ARG A 35 13.19 -15.39 19.70
C ARG A 35 14.16 -16.02 18.71
N ARG A 36 13.65 -16.33 17.51
CA ARG A 36 14.52 -16.80 16.43
C ARG A 36 15.27 -15.59 15.93
N ASP A 37 16.60 -15.68 15.92
CA ASP A 37 17.45 -14.67 15.30
C ASP A 37 17.71 -15.08 13.85
N THR A 38 17.61 -14.14 12.91
CA THR A 38 17.93 -14.36 11.50
C THR A 38 18.80 -13.23 11.02
N THR A 39 19.93 -13.55 10.39
CA THR A 39 20.79 -12.55 9.74
C THR A 39 20.64 -12.68 8.24
N ILE A 40 20.40 -11.55 7.56
CA ILE A 40 20.39 -11.46 6.10
C ILE A 40 21.44 -10.43 5.71
N VAL A 41 22.28 -10.78 4.73
CA VAL A 41 23.20 -9.84 4.09
C VAL A 41 22.56 -9.39 2.77
N LEU A 42 22.42 -8.08 2.60
CA LEU A 42 21.92 -7.43 1.40
C LEU A 42 23.05 -6.59 0.83
N LYS A 43 23.36 -6.74 -0.45
CA LYS A 43 24.43 -5.98 -1.09
C LYS A 43 23.85 -4.81 -1.88
N ALA A 44 24.41 -3.61 -1.71
CA ALA A 44 24.28 -2.58 -2.73
C ALA A 44 25.26 -2.90 -3.86
N ILE A 45 24.75 -2.94 -5.09
CA ILE A 45 25.49 -3.32 -6.29
C ILE A 45 25.30 -2.24 -7.37
N THR A 46 26.20 -2.26 -8.34
CA THR A 46 26.16 -1.38 -9.52
C THR A 46 24.77 -1.36 -10.18
N GLY A 47 24.38 -0.20 -10.68
CA GLY A 47 23.07 -0.01 -11.33
C GLY A 47 21.96 0.40 -10.36
N LEU A 48 22.32 0.97 -9.20
CA LEU A 48 21.40 1.50 -8.19
C LEU A 48 20.41 0.44 -7.71
N GLN A 49 20.95 -0.73 -7.32
CA GLN A 49 20.14 -1.88 -6.94
C GLN A 49 20.67 -2.53 -5.66
N PHE A 50 19.76 -3.16 -4.94
CA PHE A 50 20.13 -4.22 -4.01
C PHE A 50 20.22 -5.55 -4.75
N ASP A 51 21.13 -6.44 -4.38
CA ASP A 51 21.29 -7.74 -5.05
C ASP A 51 20.03 -8.61 -4.98
N GLN A 52 19.35 -8.58 -3.84
CA GLN A 52 18.07 -9.25 -3.63
C GLN A 52 16.92 -8.23 -3.71
N PRO A 53 15.88 -8.47 -4.55
CA PRO A 53 14.71 -7.59 -4.65
C PRO A 53 13.63 -7.93 -3.63
N ARG A 54 13.70 -9.15 -3.10
CA ARG A 54 12.72 -9.71 -2.19
C ARG A 54 13.42 -10.50 -1.10
N LEU A 55 13.10 -10.16 0.13
CA LEU A 55 13.52 -10.89 1.32
C LEU A 55 12.29 -11.54 1.96
N VAL A 56 12.48 -12.67 2.63
CA VAL A 56 11.41 -13.37 3.34
C VAL A 56 11.85 -13.69 4.76
N LEU A 57 10.99 -13.40 5.72
CA LEU A 57 11.21 -13.60 7.15
C LEU A 57 9.96 -14.21 7.79
N LYS A 58 10.13 -15.01 8.83
CA LYS A 58 8.99 -15.45 9.65
C LYS A 58 8.57 -14.34 10.63
N PRO A 59 7.27 -14.18 10.93
CA PRO A 59 6.79 -13.25 11.95
C PRO A 59 7.50 -13.41 13.29
N ASN A 60 7.69 -12.29 14.00
CA ASN A 60 8.28 -12.22 15.34
C ASN A 60 9.72 -12.76 15.45
N THR A 61 10.41 -12.90 14.32
CA THR A 61 11.84 -13.20 14.23
C THR A 61 12.63 -11.91 14.39
N ARG A 62 13.73 -11.93 15.16
CA ARG A 62 14.67 -10.82 15.23
C ARG A 62 15.56 -10.85 14.00
N LEU A 63 15.30 -9.92 13.08
CA LEU A 63 16.10 -9.75 11.88
C LEU A 63 17.28 -8.83 12.16
N ARG A 64 18.49 -9.31 11.86
CA ARG A 64 19.70 -8.51 11.67
C ARG A 64 19.95 -8.37 10.17
N LEU A 65 19.67 -7.19 9.61
CA LEU A 65 19.82 -6.93 8.18
C LEU A 65 21.09 -6.11 7.96
N VAL A 66 22.08 -6.74 7.34
CA VAL A 66 23.39 -6.15 7.06
C VAL A 66 23.36 -5.59 5.64
N LEU A 67 23.60 -4.29 5.49
CA LEU A 67 23.91 -3.69 4.20
C LEU A 67 25.43 -3.79 3.98
N GLN A 68 25.84 -4.44 2.91
CA GLN A 68 27.22 -4.40 2.43
C GLN A 68 27.27 -3.59 1.14
N ASN A 69 28.09 -2.54 1.08
CA ASN A 69 28.22 -1.73 -0.11
C ASN A 69 29.36 -2.23 -1.00
N THR A 70 28.99 -2.88 -2.10
CA THR A 70 29.93 -3.35 -3.14
C THR A 70 29.91 -2.48 -4.39
N ASP A 71 29.13 -1.40 -4.37
CA ASP A 71 29.06 -0.39 -5.43
C ASP A 71 30.12 0.70 -5.23
N ASP A 72 30.32 1.56 -6.24
CA ASP A 72 31.25 2.69 -6.21
C ASP A 72 30.63 4.00 -5.68
N MET A 73 29.32 3.98 -5.39
CA MET A 73 28.57 5.09 -4.79
C MET A 73 28.20 4.81 -3.32
N ALA A 74 27.94 5.85 -2.55
CA ALA A 74 27.42 5.72 -1.19
C ALA A 74 25.94 5.32 -1.19
N HIS A 75 25.56 4.43 -0.27
CA HIS A 75 24.20 3.91 -0.17
C HIS A 75 23.76 3.78 1.28
N ASN A 76 22.46 3.86 1.54
CA ASN A 76 21.90 3.47 2.83
C ASN A 76 20.78 2.45 2.62
N LEU A 77 20.29 1.89 3.72
CA LEU A 77 19.16 0.98 3.73
C LEU A 77 18.17 1.45 4.78
N VAL A 78 16.97 1.82 4.32
CA VAL A 78 15.87 2.25 5.17
C VAL A 78 14.73 1.27 5.04
N LEU A 79 14.32 0.66 6.14
CA LEU A 79 13.13 -0.19 6.23
C LEU A 79 11.93 0.67 6.64
N THR A 80 10.86 0.62 5.85
CA THR A 80 9.68 1.47 6.07
C THR A 80 8.45 0.67 6.46
N LYS A 81 7.46 1.36 7.03
CA LYS A 81 6.09 0.85 7.12
C LYS A 81 5.56 0.49 5.72
N PRO A 82 4.58 -0.43 5.63
CA PRO A 82 3.87 -0.70 4.38
C PRO A 82 3.35 0.59 3.75
N ASN A 83 3.37 0.66 2.41
CA ASN A 83 2.88 1.80 1.60
C ASN A 83 3.56 3.17 1.87
N SER A 84 4.67 3.21 2.64
CA SER A 84 5.26 4.48 3.09
C SER A 84 6.57 4.85 2.38
N ARG A 85 7.19 3.91 1.64
CA ARG A 85 8.49 4.05 0.97
C ARG A 85 8.72 5.42 0.33
N LEU A 86 7.78 5.87 -0.49
CA LEU A 86 7.97 7.07 -1.31
C LEU A 86 7.78 8.36 -0.52
N ARG A 87 6.93 8.35 0.50
CA ARG A 87 6.86 9.46 1.45
C ARG A 87 8.20 9.61 2.15
N VAL A 88 8.81 8.48 2.55
CA VAL A 88 10.16 8.46 3.12
C VAL A 88 11.19 8.99 2.11
N VAL A 89 11.14 8.57 0.85
CA VAL A 89 12.05 9.07 -0.21
C VAL A 89 11.85 10.57 -0.48
N GLU A 90 10.61 11.05 -0.58
CA GLU A 90 10.26 12.46 -0.79
C GLU A 90 10.79 13.33 0.36
N PHE A 91 10.58 12.90 1.61
CA PHE A 91 11.07 13.61 2.79
C PHE A 91 12.59 13.51 2.93
N ALA A 92 13.21 12.40 2.49
CA ALA A 92 14.66 12.25 2.44
C ALA A 92 15.29 13.27 1.48
N LEU A 93 14.73 13.42 0.27
CA LEU A 93 15.15 14.45 -0.67
C LEU A 93 14.97 15.86 -0.09
N ALA A 94 13.85 16.11 0.60
CA ALA A 94 13.56 17.39 1.24
C ALA A 94 14.48 17.74 2.42
N LEU A 95 15.35 16.82 2.88
CA LEU A 95 16.38 17.16 3.85
C LEU A 95 17.40 18.16 3.28
N GLY A 96 17.63 18.15 1.96
CA GLY A 96 18.58 19.01 1.28
C GLY A 96 19.97 18.95 1.92
N GLU A 97 20.55 20.11 2.22
CA GLU A 97 21.87 20.24 2.84
C GLU A 97 22.00 19.56 4.21
N ARG A 98 20.88 19.30 4.91
CA ARG A 98 20.89 18.58 6.19
C ARG A 98 21.04 17.07 6.01
N GLY A 99 20.83 16.55 4.80
CA GLY A 99 20.82 15.13 4.48
C GLY A 99 22.04 14.37 5.03
N PRO A 100 23.29 14.78 4.72
CA PRO A 100 24.47 14.05 5.17
C PRO A 100 24.58 13.89 6.69
N LYS A 101 24.14 14.89 7.46
CA LYS A 101 24.16 14.83 8.94
C LYS A 101 23.14 13.85 9.52
N LEU A 102 22.14 13.47 8.73
CA LEU A 102 21.04 12.59 9.10
C LEU A 102 21.10 11.26 8.33
N ASP A 103 22.25 10.92 7.75
CA ASP A 103 22.42 9.73 6.91
C ASP A 103 21.45 9.66 5.72
N HIS A 104 20.92 10.80 5.28
CA HIS A 104 19.84 10.93 4.31
C HIS A 104 18.52 10.23 4.72
N VAL A 105 18.30 10.04 6.03
CA VAL A 105 17.08 9.43 6.56
C VAL A 105 16.23 10.48 7.27
N PRO A 106 14.99 10.74 6.82
CA PRO A 106 14.12 11.72 7.47
C PRO A 106 13.59 11.19 8.81
N PRO A 107 13.54 12.03 9.86
CA PRO A 107 13.00 11.62 11.16
C PRO A 107 11.47 11.55 11.09
N MET A 108 10.93 10.39 10.72
CA MET A 108 9.49 10.18 10.57
C MET A 108 9.06 8.79 11.07
N PRO A 109 7.84 8.65 11.62
CA PRO A 109 7.38 7.40 12.24
C PRO A 109 7.19 6.25 11.25
N GLU A 110 7.24 6.49 9.95
CA GLU A 110 7.20 5.48 8.90
C GLU A 110 8.56 4.82 8.64
N VAL A 111 9.66 5.37 9.16
CA VAL A 111 10.97 4.71 9.19
C VAL A 111 11.01 3.77 10.39
N LEU A 112 11.08 2.47 10.13
CA LEU A 112 11.08 1.43 11.16
C LEU A 112 12.49 1.15 11.69
N ALA A 113 13.47 1.16 10.80
CA ALA A 113 14.89 0.99 11.10
C ALA A 113 15.70 1.44 9.88
N HIS A 114 16.95 1.85 10.09
CA HIS A 114 17.84 2.20 8.99
C HIS A 114 19.31 1.94 9.35
N THR A 115 20.15 1.86 8.33
CA THR A 115 21.60 2.00 8.47
C THR A 115 22.00 3.47 8.40
N ARG A 116 23.27 3.76 8.71
CA ARG A 116 23.92 4.98 8.26
C ARG A 116 24.07 5.00 6.73
N THR A 117 24.52 6.13 6.19
CA THR A 117 25.08 6.14 4.83
C THR A 117 26.38 5.35 4.83
N VAL A 118 26.48 4.37 3.94
CA VAL A 118 27.56 3.40 3.83
C VAL A 118 28.37 3.71 2.59
N ASP A 119 29.63 4.07 2.78
CA ASP A 119 30.58 4.31 1.68
C ASP A 119 30.99 3.00 0.97
N PRO A 120 31.51 3.08 -0.27
CA PRO A 120 32.03 1.93 -1.01
C PRO A 120 32.97 1.04 -0.17
N GLY A 121 32.77 -0.27 -0.26
CA GLY A 121 33.58 -1.28 0.45
C GLY A 121 33.23 -1.49 1.93
N ASN A 122 32.37 -0.64 2.51
CA ASN A 122 31.97 -0.73 3.90
C ASN A 122 30.64 -1.48 4.09
N ALA A 123 30.27 -1.72 5.35
CA ALA A 123 29.00 -2.31 5.73
C ALA A 123 28.44 -1.66 6.99
N ASP A 124 27.11 -1.69 7.12
CA ASP A 124 26.41 -1.30 8.34
C ASP A 124 25.17 -2.18 8.56
N THR A 125 24.61 -2.17 9.76
CA THR A 125 23.57 -3.14 10.16
C THR A 125 22.40 -2.45 10.85
N LEU A 126 21.19 -2.85 10.48
CA LEU A 126 19.96 -2.55 11.22
C LEU A 126 19.38 -3.81 11.88
N THR A 127 18.63 -3.64 12.98
CA THR A 127 17.97 -4.75 13.67
C THR A 127 16.51 -4.41 13.93
N VAL A 128 15.59 -5.34 13.65
CA VAL A 128 14.14 -5.13 13.80
C VAL A 128 13.42 -6.44 14.14
N ILE A 129 12.25 -6.32 14.76
CA ILE A 129 11.28 -7.40 14.92
C ILE A 129 9.98 -6.93 14.29
N LEU A 130 9.40 -7.74 13.41
CA LEU A 130 8.23 -7.38 12.61
C LEU A 130 7.13 -8.43 12.77
N THR A 131 5.90 -7.95 12.71
CA THR A 131 4.70 -8.79 12.53
C THR A 131 4.46 -9.07 11.04
N GLU A 132 3.51 -9.96 10.74
CA GLU A 132 3.14 -10.28 9.36
C GLU A 132 2.85 -9.02 8.52
N GLY A 133 3.34 -8.99 7.27
CA GLY A 133 3.18 -7.85 6.38
C GLY A 133 4.26 -7.74 5.30
N ALA A 134 4.09 -6.77 4.40
CA ALA A 134 5.04 -6.43 3.34
C ALA A 134 5.71 -5.08 3.66
N TYR A 135 6.99 -5.11 3.98
CA TYR A 135 7.75 -3.95 4.43
C TYR A 135 8.78 -3.55 3.36
N PRO A 136 8.60 -2.40 2.69
CA PRO A 136 9.59 -1.93 1.74
C PRO A 136 10.93 -1.63 2.42
N TYR A 137 12.02 -1.97 1.76
CA TYR A 137 13.33 -1.41 2.05
C TYR A 137 13.82 -0.60 0.86
N VAL A 138 14.51 0.51 1.12
CA VAL A 138 14.85 1.50 0.08
C VAL A 138 16.14 2.23 0.41
N CYS A 139 16.92 2.58 -0.61
CA CYS A 139 18.00 3.54 -0.48
C CYS A 139 17.42 4.95 -0.58
N THR A 140 17.66 5.78 0.42
CA THR A 140 17.21 7.18 0.50
C THR A 140 18.32 8.17 0.20
N TYR A 141 19.51 7.68 -0.16
CA TYR A 141 20.56 8.51 -0.73
C TYR A 141 19.98 9.29 -1.94
N PRO A 142 20.25 10.60 -2.07
CA PRO A 142 19.54 11.46 -3.02
C PRO A 142 19.50 10.88 -4.45
N GLY A 143 18.29 10.72 -5.00
CA GLY A 143 18.06 10.21 -6.35
C GLY A 143 17.92 8.68 -6.47
N HIS A 144 18.39 7.89 -5.49
CA HIS A 144 18.43 6.43 -5.61
C HIS A 144 17.06 5.78 -5.37
N GLY A 145 16.28 6.30 -4.41
CA GLY A 145 15.07 5.65 -3.89
C GLY A 145 13.91 5.47 -4.86
N SER A 146 14.00 6.04 -6.06
CA SER A 146 13.04 5.81 -7.15
C SER A 146 13.16 4.39 -7.73
N ILE A 147 14.37 3.83 -7.77
CA ILE A 147 14.67 2.54 -8.40
C ILE A 147 15.41 1.55 -7.49
N MET A 148 16.09 2.05 -6.44
CA MET A 148 16.87 1.25 -5.51
C MET A 148 16.06 0.84 -4.28
N TYR A 149 15.22 -0.18 -4.45
CA TYR A 149 14.36 -0.68 -3.39
C TYR A 149 14.07 -2.18 -3.52
N GLY A 150 13.38 -2.72 -2.54
CA GLY A 150 12.79 -4.04 -2.59
C GLY A 150 11.79 -4.21 -1.45
N VAL A 151 11.37 -5.45 -1.22
CA VAL A 151 10.37 -5.75 -0.18
C VAL A 151 10.82 -6.89 0.72
N LEU A 152 10.63 -6.71 2.02
CA LEU A 152 10.73 -7.74 3.04
C LEU A 152 9.32 -8.25 3.35
N TYR A 153 9.02 -9.48 2.93
CA TYR A 153 7.80 -10.17 3.32
C TYR A 153 8.00 -10.89 4.64
N VAL A 154 7.18 -10.54 5.62
CA VAL A 154 7.10 -11.23 6.89
C VAL A 154 5.88 -12.12 6.83
N VAL A 155 6.06 -13.43 6.63
CA VAL A 155 4.96 -14.39 6.40
C VAL A 155 5.31 -15.77 6.96
N ASP A 156 4.31 -16.51 7.43
CA ASP A 156 4.52 -17.89 7.91
C ASP A 156 4.71 -18.90 6.78
N ASN A 157 4.15 -18.62 5.60
CA ASN A 157 4.23 -19.48 4.43
C ASN A 157 4.59 -18.71 3.16
N ALA A 158 5.88 -18.76 2.80
CA ALA A 158 6.43 -18.12 1.61
C ALA A 158 5.79 -18.61 0.28
N ARG A 159 5.15 -19.80 0.25
CA ARG A 159 4.49 -20.31 -0.96
C ARG A 159 3.26 -19.50 -1.38
N ARG A 160 2.76 -18.60 -0.53
CA ARG A 160 1.66 -17.69 -0.84
C ARG A 160 2.10 -16.42 -1.58
N LEU A 161 3.40 -16.18 -1.69
CA LEU A 161 3.94 -15.02 -2.40
C LEU A 161 3.84 -15.26 -3.92
N PRO A 162 3.56 -14.21 -4.72
CA PRO A 162 3.58 -14.33 -6.16
C PRO A 162 4.97 -14.73 -6.69
N PRO A 163 5.07 -15.28 -7.91
CA PRO A 163 6.33 -15.32 -8.66
C PRO A 163 7.02 -13.94 -8.65
N LEU A 164 8.35 -13.91 -8.65
CA LEU A 164 9.10 -12.67 -8.45
C LEU A 164 8.84 -11.64 -9.57
N ASP A 165 8.70 -12.11 -10.80
CA ASP A 165 8.33 -11.34 -11.99
C ASP A 165 6.89 -10.81 -11.97
N ALA A 166 6.04 -11.37 -11.12
CA ALA A 166 4.66 -10.93 -10.90
C ALA A 166 4.47 -10.21 -9.55
N ASP A 167 5.55 -9.90 -8.83
CA ASP A 167 5.51 -9.28 -7.52
C ASP A 167 5.41 -7.75 -7.65
N PRO A 168 4.28 -7.10 -7.27
CA PRO A 168 4.10 -5.66 -7.49
C PRO A 168 4.96 -4.80 -6.54
N ASN A 169 5.60 -5.40 -5.54
CA ASN A 169 6.37 -4.68 -4.52
C ASN A 169 7.88 -4.67 -4.78
N VAL A 170 8.34 -5.31 -5.86
CA VAL A 170 9.75 -5.29 -6.27
C VAL A 170 9.98 -4.35 -7.45
N PRO A 171 11.20 -3.81 -7.63
CA PRO A 171 11.54 -3.08 -8.86
C PRO A 171 11.45 -4.01 -10.07
N ASN A 172 10.93 -3.48 -11.18
CA ASN A 172 10.91 -4.22 -12.44
C ASN A 172 12.34 -4.32 -12.99
N ARG A 173 12.96 -5.50 -12.84
CA ARG A 173 14.36 -5.78 -13.22
C ARG A 173 14.49 -6.17 -14.70
N SER A 174 13.80 -5.48 -15.60
CA SER A 174 14.04 -5.67 -17.03
C SER A 174 15.38 -5.04 -17.42
N GLY A 175 16.44 -5.85 -17.41
CA GLY A 175 17.70 -5.57 -18.12
C GLY A 175 18.97 -5.57 -17.26
N SER A 176 19.46 -6.74 -16.82
CA SER A 176 20.91 -6.92 -16.63
C SER A 176 21.51 -7.25 -18.00
N GLY A 177 21.82 -6.23 -18.77
CA GLY A 177 22.43 -6.35 -20.09
C GLY A 177 22.61 -4.98 -20.70
N ASP A 178 23.87 -4.56 -20.76
CA ASP A 178 24.42 -3.43 -21.50
C ASP A 178 24.21 -2.02 -20.92
N HIS A 179 25.34 -1.52 -20.40
CA HIS A 179 25.60 -0.11 -20.19
C HIS A 179 25.51 0.63 -21.53
N ALA A 180 24.37 1.25 -21.79
CA ALA A 180 24.27 2.37 -22.71
C ALA A 180 23.56 3.52 -21.98
N HIS A 181 24.17 4.70 -22.03
CA HIS A 181 23.58 5.95 -21.60
C HIS A 181 22.28 6.20 -22.36
N HIS A 182 21.17 5.67 -21.87
CA HIS A 182 19.84 6.10 -22.27
C HIS A 182 19.33 7.00 -21.16
N ALA A 183 19.44 8.32 -21.38
CA ALA A 183 18.47 9.26 -20.84
C ALA A 183 17.09 8.60 -20.95
N GLN A 184 16.34 8.51 -19.85
CA GLN A 184 15.03 7.89 -19.83
C GLN A 184 14.22 8.41 -21.02
N LYS A 185 14.08 7.58 -22.05
CA LYS A 185 13.25 7.90 -23.20
C LYS A 185 11.85 8.02 -22.61
N ALA A 186 11.24 9.19 -22.73
CA ALA A 186 9.86 9.37 -22.36
C ALA A 186 9.03 8.24 -23.01
N PRO A 187 8.00 7.70 -22.34
CA PRO A 187 7.19 6.63 -22.90
C PRO A 187 6.77 6.99 -24.33
N ASP A 188 6.94 6.05 -25.27
CA ASP A 188 6.80 6.30 -26.71
C ASP A 188 5.31 6.45 -27.08
N HIS A 189 4.69 7.54 -26.65
CA HIS A 189 3.31 7.85 -26.99
C HIS A 189 3.22 8.14 -28.51
N PRO A 190 2.18 7.64 -29.21
CA PRO A 190 2.00 7.89 -30.66
C PRO A 190 1.81 9.37 -31.00
N TYR A 191 1.65 10.22 -29.99
CA TYR A 191 1.54 11.67 -30.07
C TYR A 191 2.03 12.30 -28.76
N THR A 192 2.47 13.55 -28.83
CA THR A 192 2.83 14.34 -27.62
C THR A 192 1.65 14.38 -26.65
N VAL A 193 1.85 13.88 -25.45
CA VAL A 193 0.80 13.84 -24.42
C VAL A 193 0.58 15.25 -23.88
N LYS A 194 -0.59 15.82 -24.18
CA LYS A 194 -1.05 17.07 -23.57
C LYS A 194 -2.05 16.77 -22.46
N LEU A 195 -1.72 17.05 -21.21
CA LEU A 195 -2.62 16.82 -20.08
C LEU A 195 -3.78 17.85 -20.04
N PRO A 196 -4.98 17.51 -19.54
CA PRO A 196 -5.41 16.16 -19.17
C PRO A 196 -5.46 15.23 -20.39
N ALA A 197 -5.10 13.97 -20.20
CA ALA A 197 -5.08 12.92 -21.23
C ALA A 197 -5.89 11.71 -20.78
N VAL A 198 -6.52 11.00 -21.72
CA VAL A 198 -7.41 9.86 -21.44
C VAL A 198 -7.05 8.70 -22.34
N TYR A 199 -6.58 7.60 -21.76
CA TYR A 199 -6.25 6.37 -22.47
C TYR A 199 -7.17 5.23 -22.00
N ARG A 200 -7.88 4.59 -22.92
CA ARG A 200 -8.52 3.30 -22.65
C ARG A 200 -7.46 2.22 -22.80
N THR A 201 -7.22 1.47 -21.73
CA THR A 201 -6.12 0.52 -21.73
C THR A 201 -6.28 -0.59 -20.69
N PHE A 202 -5.50 -1.65 -20.80
CA PHE A 202 -5.50 -2.78 -19.86
C PHE A 202 -4.66 -2.43 -18.63
N MET A 203 -5.30 -1.76 -17.68
CA MET A 203 -4.65 -1.36 -16.43
C MET A 203 -4.50 -2.56 -15.47
N PRO A 204 -3.38 -2.69 -14.74
CA PRO A 204 -3.20 -3.73 -13.73
C PRO A 204 -4.31 -3.74 -12.69
N ASP A 205 -4.71 -4.95 -12.26
CA ASP A 205 -5.75 -5.21 -11.26
C ASP A 205 -7.14 -4.62 -11.58
N CYS A 206 -7.37 -4.21 -12.83
CA CYS A 206 -8.62 -3.62 -13.28
C CYS A 206 -9.37 -4.50 -14.27
N SER A 207 -10.65 -4.18 -14.49
CA SER A 207 -11.36 -4.81 -15.61
C SER A 207 -10.73 -4.39 -16.96
N PRO A 208 -10.96 -5.15 -18.04
CA PRO A 208 -10.50 -4.78 -19.39
C PRO A 208 -11.05 -3.45 -19.91
N ALA A 209 -12.03 -2.85 -19.22
CA ALA A 209 -12.64 -1.58 -19.57
C ALA A 209 -12.04 -0.38 -18.80
N ALA A 210 -10.86 -0.53 -18.20
CA ALA A 210 -10.21 0.53 -17.45
C ALA A 210 -9.79 1.73 -18.31
N ILE A 211 -9.77 2.90 -17.66
CA ILE A 211 -9.46 4.18 -18.27
C ILE A 211 -8.40 4.86 -17.41
N ALA A 212 -7.20 5.02 -17.98
CA ALA A 212 -6.14 5.82 -17.39
C ALA A 212 -6.36 7.29 -17.74
N VAL A 213 -6.26 8.18 -16.75
CA VAL A 213 -6.40 9.62 -16.94
C VAL A 213 -5.20 10.32 -16.34
N GLY A 214 -4.47 11.05 -17.17
CA GLY A 214 -3.39 11.95 -16.73
C GLY A 214 -3.95 13.34 -16.48
N LEU A 215 -3.49 13.98 -15.41
CA LEU A 215 -3.93 15.29 -14.93
C LEU A 215 -2.74 16.26 -14.85
N PRO A 216 -2.93 17.52 -15.29
CA PRO A 216 -1.87 18.52 -15.22
C PRO A 216 -1.55 18.88 -13.76
N ALA A 217 -0.33 19.40 -13.53
CA ALA A 217 0.00 20.07 -12.30
C ALA A 217 -0.92 21.30 -12.08
N VAL A 218 -1.35 21.52 -10.85
CA VAL A 218 -2.19 22.67 -10.46
C VAL A 218 -1.63 23.27 -9.18
N GLY A 219 -1.38 24.58 -9.19
CA GLY A 219 -0.81 25.28 -8.05
C GLY A 219 0.58 24.74 -7.69
N THR A 220 0.74 24.25 -6.46
CA THR A 220 1.98 23.59 -6.00
C THR A 220 1.83 22.06 -5.96
N GLY A 221 0.75 21.51 -6.51
CA GLY A 221 0.54 20.07 -6.67
C GLY A 221 1.28 19.54 -7.90
N PRO A 222 1.82 18.30 -7.86
CA PRO A 222 2.51 17.70 -8.99
C PRO A 222 1.52 17.28 -10.08
N GLU A 223 2.06 16.91 -11.26
CA GLU A 223 1.31 16.10 -12.23
C GLU A 223 0.92 14.76 -11.59
N GLN A 224 -0.31 14.35 -11.85
CA GLN A 224 -0.94 13.21 -11.21
C GLN A 224 -1.78 12.46 -12.23
N SER A 225 -2.09 11.22 -11.94
CA SER A 225 -2.87 10.37 -12.81
C SER A 225 -3.74 9.43 -11.99
N TYR A 226 -4.81 8.91 -12.60
CA TYR A 226 -5.65 7.91 -11.97
C TYR A 226 -6.16 6.86 -12.95
N CYS A 227 -6.58 5.73 -12.40
CA CYS A 227 -7.27 4.67 -13.11
C CYS A 227 -8.74 4.65 -12.67
N TRP A 228 -9.66 4.85 -13.60
CA TRP A 228 -11.09 4.71 -13.40
C TRP A 228 -11.60 3.51 -14.20
N ASP A 229 -12.26 2.57 -13.53
CA ASP A 229 -12.64 1.29 -14.11
C ASP A 229 -14.10 1.31 -14.54
N ALA A 230 -14.34 1.31 -15.86
CA ALA A 230 -15.69 1.33 -16.41
C ALA A 230 -16.45 0.01 -16.23
N GLY A 231 -15.75 -1.12 -16.04
CA GLY A 231 -16.40 -2.39 -15.74
C GLY A 231 -17.00 -2.42 -14.33
N THR A 232 -16.39 -1.70 -13.38
CA THR A 232 -16.86 -1.63 -11.99
C THR A 232 -17.38 -0.25 -11.55
N CYS A 233 -17.40 0.72 -12.47
CA CYS A 233 -17.86 2.10 -12.28
C CYS A 233 -17.22 2.83 -11.08
N ARG A 234 -15.91 2.65 -10.87
CA ARG A 234 -15.23 3.24 -9.72
C ARG A 234 -13.78 3.61 -10.01
N LEU A 235 -13.29 4.60 -9.26
CA LEU A 235 -11.86 4.89 -9.11
C LEU A 235 -11.16 3.66 -8.52
N ARG A 236 -10.00 3.28 -9.07
CA ARG A 236 -9.24 2.11 -8.61
C ARG A 236 -7.97 2.51 -7.87
N TYR A 237 -7.23 3.45 -8.42
CA TYR A 237 -6.02 3.98 -7.79
C TYR A 237 -5.59 5.29 -8.46
N ALA A 238 -4.73 6.02 -7.76
CA ALA A 238 -4.13 7.26 -8.24
C ALA A 238 -2.63 7.30 -7.95
N TRP A 239 -1.87 7.92 -8.85
CA TRP A 239 -0.41 7.99 -8.78
C TRP A 239 0.11 9.37 -9.19
N ALA A 240 1.38 9.64 -8.87
CA ALA A 240 2.07 10.89 -9.22
C ALA A 240 3.43 10.60 -9.84
N GLY A 241 3.96 11.54 -10.62
CA GLY A 241 5.29 11.42 -11.25
C GLY A 241 5.27 10.85 -12.68
N GLY A 242 4.09 10.78 -13.31
CA GLY A 242 3.95 10.36 -14.70
C GLY A 242 2.53 9.97 -15.06
N PHE A 243 2.38 9.36 -16.24
CA PHE A 243 1.12 8.84 -16.75
C PHE A 243 1.18 7.33 -16.94
N VAL A 244 1.18 6.84 -18.19
CA VAL A 244 1.26 5.41 -18.50
C VAL A 244 2.24 5.17 -19.63
N ASP A 245 2.84 4.00 -19.62
CA ASP A 245 3.63 3.49 -20.73
C ASP A 245 2.89 2.29 -21.34
N ASN A 246 2.46 2.48 -22.58
CA ASN A 246 1.73 1.50 -23.37
C ASN A 246 2.60 0.87 -24.46
N GLY A 247 3.91 1.14 -24.50
CA GLY A 247 4.82 0.67 -25.57
C GLY A 247 4.67 -0.82 -25.85
N GLU A 248 4.79 -1.65 -24.81
CA GLU A 248 4.65 -3.11 -24.95
C GLU A 248 3.25 -3.57 -25.39
N GLN A 249 2.21 -2.81 -25.03
CA GLN A 249 0.83 -3.14 -25.41
C GLN A 249 0.56 -2.81 -26.88
N TRP A 250 1.21 -1.78 -27.42
CA TRP A 250 1.11 -1.42 -28.84
C TRP A 250 1.95 -2.34 -29.73
N GLU A 251 3.09 -2.82 -29.24
CA GLU A 251 3.95 -3.79 -29.93
C GLU A 251 3.37 -5.22 -29.91
N GLY A 252 2.79 -5.63 -28.77
CA GLY A 252 1.99 -6.85 -28.68
C GLY A 252 0.59 -6.62 -29.26
N LYS A 253 -0.14 -7.68 -29.62
CA LYS A 253 -1.54 -7.57 -30.12
C LYS A 253 -2.56 -7.14 -29.03
N GLY A 254 -2.20 -6.19 -28.15
CA GLY A 254 -3.05 -5.68 -27.07
C GLY A 254 -3.21 -6.62 -25.86
N GLN A 255 -2.47 -7.74 -25.76
CA GLN A 255 -2.66 -8.70 -24.66
C GLN A 255 -1.88 -8.34 -23.38
N ARG A 256 -0.98 -7.36 -23.45
CA ARG A 256 -0.12 -6.96 -22.31
C ARG A 256 -0.77 -5.84 -21.51
N LEU A 257 -0.49 -5.84 -20.21
CA LEU A 257 -0.93 -4.78 -19.30
C LEU A 257 -0.11 -3.51 -19.56
N THR A 258 -0.78 -2.37 -19.40
CA THR A 258 -0.14 -1.05 -19.36
C THR A 258 0.77 -0.95 -18.15
N LYS A 259 1.96 -0.35 -18.34
CA LYS A 259 2.86 -0.01 -17.26
C LYS A 259 2.51 1.36 -16.69
N ILE A 260 2.42 1.44 -15.37
CA ILE A 260 2.23 2.71 -14.66
C ILE A 260 3.58 3.44 -14.61
N VAL A 261 3.58 4.73 -14.97
CA VAL A 261 4.76 5.60 -14.84
C VAL A 261 4.53 6.54 -13.68
N GLY A 262 5.38 6.42 -12.66
CA GLY A 262 5.20 7.09 -11.38
C GLY A 262 4.65 6.15 -10.32
N ASP A 263 4.21 6.73 -9.21
CA ASP A 263 3.98 5.98 -7.99
C ASP A 263 2.58 6.12 -7.43
N ILE A 264 1.96 4.98 -7.15
CA ILE A 264 0.61 4.90 -6.59
C ILE A 264 0.61 5.43 -5.15
N TYR A 265 -0.17 6.49 -4.90
CA TYR A 265 -0.37 7.06 -3.56
C TYR A 265 -1.75 6.75 -2.98
N TYR A 266 -2.68 6.25 -3.80
CA TYR A 266 -4.02 5.86 -3.37
C TYR A 266 -4.43 4.57 -4.10
N GLN A 267 -4.97 3.60 -3.35
CA GLN A 267 -5.65 2.42 -3.89
C GLN A 267 -7.02 2.29 -3.22
N GLU A 268 -8.05 2.07 -4.02
CA GLU A 268 -9.41 1.85 -3.53
C GLU A 268 -9.49 0.52 -2.76
N ARG A 269 -9.87 0.61 -1.49
CA ARG A 269 -9.97 -0.55 -0.58
C ARG A 269 -11.42 -0.93 -0.27
N THR A 270 -12.40 -0.14 -0.70
CA THR A 270 -13.82 -0.51 -0.62
C THR A 270 -14.20 -1.43 -1.79
N GLU A 271 -15.25 -2.22 -1.64
CA GLU A 271 -15.79 -3.02 -2.76
C GLU A 271 -16.47 -2.12 -3.82
N PHE A 272 -17.27 -1.15 -3.36
CA PHE A 272 -17.81 -0.05 -4.14
C PHE A 272 -18.11 1.10 -3.17
N PRO A 273 -17.75 2.37 -3.50
CA PRO A 273 -17.83 3.47 -2.55
C PRO A 273 -19.26 3.90 -2.22
N PHE A 274 -20.28 3.55 -3.04
CA PHE A 274 -21.67 3.89 -2.71
C PHE A 274 -22.43 2.70 -2.15
N ARG A 275 -23.22 2.94 -1.11
CA ARG A 275 -24.14 1.95 -0.53
C ARG A 275 -25.53 2.56 -0.36
N THR A 276 -26.56 1.73 -0.52
CA THR A 276 -27.93 2.08 -0.15
C THR A 276 -28.12 2.01 1.36
N ALA A 277 -29.27 2.49 1.86
CA ALA A 277 -29.66 2.29 3.25
C ALA A 277 -29.65 0.80 3.65
N THR A 278 -29.37 0.54 4.93
CA THR A 278 -29.31 -0.81 5.53
C THR A 278 -30.56 -1.63 5.18
N GLY A 279 -30.37 -2.88 4.79
CA GLY A 279 -31.45 -3.81 4.43
C GLY A 279 -31.89 -3.74 2.96
N LYS A 280 -31.35 -2.82 2.15
CA LYS A 280 -31.54 -2.83 0.68
C LYS A 280 -30.46 -3.65 -0.02
N PRO A 281 -30.78 -4.34 -1.14
CA PRO A 281 -29.78 -5.01 -1.96
C PRO A 281 -28.71 -4.05 -2.47
N THR A 282 -27.49 -4.57 -2.68
CA THR A 282 -26.42 -3.80 -3.33
C THR A 282 -26.89 -3.34 -4.71
N PRO A 283 -26.84 -2.02 -5.01
CA PRO A 283 -27.34 -1.52 -6.27
C PRO A 283 -26.47 -1.99 -7.43
N ALA A 284 -27.11 -2.41 -8.53
CA ALA A 284 -26.39 -2.70 -9.77
C ALA A 284 -25.73 -1.43 -10.30
N VAL A 285 -24.49 -1.56 -10.81
CA VAL A 285 -23.77 -0.46 -11.43
C VAL A 285 -23.67 -0.68 -12.93
N ARG A 286 -23.86 0.39 -13.72
CA ARG A 286 -23.80 0.31 -15.18
C ARG A 286 -23.15 1.54 -15.77
N PHE A 287 -22.04 1.33 -16.47
CA PHE A 287 -21.38 2.41 -17.20
C PHE A 287 -22.21 2.87 -18.39
N GLN A 288 -22.30 4.19 -18.58
CA GLN A 288 -23.07 4.82 -19.66
C GLN A 288 -22.19 5.61 -20.62
N GLY A 289 -20.89 5.76 -20.33
CA GLY A 289 -19.93 6.50 -21.14
C GLY A 289 -19.23 7.60 -20.35
N TYR A 290 -18.50 8.45 -21.06
CA TYR A 290 -17.97 9.69 -20.49
C TYR A 290 -18.03 10.81 -21.52
N ARG A 291 -18.08 12.05 -21.05
CA ARG A 291 -17.94 13.26 -21.90
C ARG A 291 -16.73 14.06 -21.45
N LEU A 292 -16.01 14.66 -22.39
CA LEU A 292 -14.93 15.57 -22.05
C LEU A 292 -15.50 16.97 -21.70
N VAL A 293 -15.17 17.45 -20.50
CA VAL A 293 -15.45 18.81 -20.02
C VAL A 293 -14.11 19.49 -19.79
N ASN A 294 -13.75 20.45 -20.65
CA ASN A 294 -12.42 21.08 -20.65
C ASN A 294 -11.28 20.05 -20.67
N ARG A 295 -11.45 18.99 -21.47
CA ARG A 295 -10.55 17.82 -21.63
C ARG A 295 -10.49 16.84 -20.45
N TYR A 296 -11.14 17.13 -19.32
CA TYR A 296 -11.32 16.16 -18.24
C TYR A 296 -12.49 15.22 -18.57
N PRO A 297 -12.36 13.90 -18.38
CA PRO A 297 -13.49 12.99 -18.53
C PRO A 297 -14.45 13.15 -17.35
N GLU A 298 -15.70 13.50 -17.65
CA GLU A 298 -16.83 13.35 -16.75
C GLU A 298 -17.46 11.98 -17.02
N PHE A 299 -17.31 11.04 -16.10
CA PHE A 299 -17.80 9.66 -16.22
C PHE A 299 -19.27 9.58 -15.88
N HIS A 300 -20.06 8.93 -16.74
CA HIS A 300 -21.50 8.78 -16.58
C HIS A 300 -21.82 7.31 -16.32
N TYR A 301 -22.53 7.03 -15.24
CA TYR A 301 -22.89 5.67 -14.85
C TYR A 301 -24.15 5.67 -13.99
N ALA A 302 -24.85 4.54 -13.95
CA ALA A 302 -26.00 4.33 -13.08
C ALA A 302 -25.62 3.56 -11.82
N ILE A 303 -26.22 3.94 -10.69
CA ILE A 303 -26.27 3.18 -9.44
C ILE A 303 -27.75 2.86 -9.20
N GLY A 304 -28.18 1.65 -9.56
CA GLY A 304 -29.60 1.31 -9.65
C GLY A 304 -30.33 2.23 -10.63
N ALA A 305 -31.34 2.96 -10.14
CA ALA A 305 -32.10 3.93 -10.94
C ALA A 305 -31.48 5.34 -10.97
N VAL A 306 -30.42 5.59 -10.21
CA VAL A 306 -29.80 6.92 -10.10
C VAL A 306 -28.69 7.04 -11.13
N THR A 307 -28.81 7.99 -12.06
CA THR A 307 -27.70 8.41 -12.92
C THR A 307 -26.76 9.32 -12.14
N VAL A 308 -25.46 9.01 -12.23
CA VAL A 308 -24.36 9.73 -11.60
C VAL A 308 -23.41 10.21 -12.69
N ARG A 309 -22.96 11.46 -12.53
CA ARG A 309 -21.88 12.06 -13.32
C ARG A 309 -20.73 12.39 -12.39
N GLU A 310 -19.57 11.78 -12.59
CA GLU A 310 -18.38 11.96 -11.77
C GLU A 310 -17.30 12.70 -12.55
N LEU A 311 -16.83 13.81 -12.00
CA LEU A 311 -15.69 14.57 -12.50
C LEU A 311 -14.56 14.54 -11.47
N ILE A 312 -13.35 14.19 -11.91
CA ILE A 312 -12.17 14.08 -11.04
C ILE A 312 -11.10 15.07 -11.50
N LYS A 313 -10.61 15.88 -10.56
CA LYS A 313 -9.55 16.90 -10.77
C LYS A 313 -8.44 16.78 -9.72
N PRO A 314 -7.22 17.26 -9.97
CA PRO A 314 -6.18 17.28 -8.95
C PRO A 314 -6.46 18.37 -7.90
N VAL A 315 -5.98 18.16 -6.68
CA VAL A 315 -5.90 19.24 -5.66
C VAL A 315 -4.82 20.26 -6.03
N ALA A 316 -4.98 21.51 -5.59
CA ALA A 316 -4.03 22.59 -5.90
C ALA A 316 -2.74 22.57 -5.06
N LYS A 317 -2.68 21.77 -3.99
CA LYS A 317 -1.52 21.65 -3.10
C LYS A 317 -1.28 20.19 -2.76
N GLY A 318 -0.07 19.70 -3.01
CA GLY A 318 0.31 18.31 -2.73
C GLY A 318 -0.39 17.28 -3.62
N ARG A 319 -0.34 16.02 -3.19
CA ARG A 319 -0.99 14.89 -3.89
C ARG A 319 -2.43 14.69 -3.40
N GLY A 320 -3.35 14.49 -4.34
CA GLY A 320 -4.76 14.36 -4.04
C GLY A 320 -5.69 14.61 -5.21
N LEU A 321 -6.94 14.18 -5.04
CA LEU A 321 -8.00 14.31 -6.02
C LEU A 321 -9.23 15.01 -5.41
N ILE A 322 -9.91 15.79 -6.22
CA ILE A 322 -11.24 16.32 -5.95
C ILE A 322 -12.20 15.54 -6.85
N ARG A 323 -13.10 14.77 -6.24
CA ARG A 323 -14.15 14.01 -6.92
C ARG A 323 -15.48 14.74 -6.73
N THR A 324 -16.09 15.16 -7.82
CA THR A 324 -17.40 15.82 -7.83
C THR A 324 -18.42 14.90 -8.48
N PHE A 325 -19.44 14.52 -7.72
CA PHE A 325 -20.55 13.68 -8.15
C PHE A 325 -21.79 14.54 -8.34
N THR A 326 -22.42 14.46 -9.51
CA THR A 326 -23.71 15.08 -9.81
C THR A 326 -24.76 13.99 -10.02
N PHE A 327 -25.89 14.12 -9.35
CA PHE A 327 -27.00 13.17 -9.42
C PHE A 327 -28.17 13.79 -10.17
N ASP A 328 -28.77 13.06 -11.11
CA ASP A 328 -29.91 13.59 -11.86
C ASP A 328 -31.20 13.59 -11.01
N LYS A 329 -31.55 12.43 -10.41
CA LYS A 329 -32.69 12.30 -9.50
C LYS A 329 -32.39 11.32 -8.38
N LEU A 330 -31.88 11.83 -7.26
CA LEU A 330 -31.61 11.04 -6.05
C LEU A 330 -32.85 11.00 -5.15
N THR A 331 -33.72 9.99 -5.31
CA THR A 331 -34.95 9.87 -4.50
C THR A 331 -34.73 9.25 -3.14
N GLU A 332 -33.64 8.49 -2.98
CA GLU A 332 -33.28 7.75 -1.77
C GLU A 332 -31.88 8.18 -1.32
N PRO A 333 -31.60 8.20 -0.01
CA PRO A 333 -30.27 8.54 0.46
C PRO A 333 -29.24 7.46 0.06
N LEU A 334 -28.01 7.91 -0.19
CA LEU A 334 -26.84 7.04 -0.38
C LEU A 334 -25.86 7.25 0.76
N MET A 335 -25.03 6.23 1.02
CA MET A 335 -23.85 6.35 1.86
C MET A 335 -22.63 6.31 0.94
N PHE A 336 -21.72 7.26 1.11
CA PHE A 336 -20.40 7.21 0.49
C PHE A 336 -19.39 6.70 1.52
N ALA A 337 -18.79 5.55 1.25
CA ALA A 337 -17.81 4.88 2.09
C ALA A 337 -16.38 5.24 1.67
N VAL A 338 -15.51 5.38 2.67
CA VAL A 338 -14.06 5.51 2.49
C VAL A 338 -13.38 4.49 3.39
N ALA A 339 -12.19 4.03 3.00
CA ALA A 339 -11.44 3.12 3.85
C ALA A 339 -10.68 3.91 4.93
N PRO A 340 -10.69 3.48 6.20
CA PRO A 340 -10.01 4.21 7.28
C PRO A 340 -8.48 4.20 7.15
N ASP A 341 -7.90 3.20 6.47
CA ASP A 341 -6.45 2.94 6.42
C ASP A 341 -5.89 2.98 4.98
N ASP A 342 -6.46 3.82 4.11
CA ASP A 342 -5.98 4.00 2.73
C ASP A 342 -4.93 5.11 2.56
N GLY A 343 -4.49 5.73 3.66
CA GLY A 343 -3.46 6.77 3.66
C GLY A 343 -3.95 8.16 3.23
N MET A 344 -5.25 8.35 3.06
CA MET A 344 -5.84 9.61 2.61
C MET A 344 -6.59 10.35 3.73
N ARG A 345 -6.50 11.68 3.68
CA ARG A 345 -7.39 12.60 4.38
C ARG A 345 -8.58 12.93 3.49
N TYR A 346 -9.77 12.87 4.06
CA TYR A 346 -11.03 13.14 3.37
C TYR A 346 -11.73 14.40 3.91
N GLN A 347 -12.14 15.27 2.99
CA GLN A 347 -13.04 16.39 3.26
C GLN A 347 -14.23 16.28 2.31
N THR A 348 -15.46 16.50 2.78
CA THR A 348 -16.66 16.36 1.95
C THR A 348 -17.56 17.58 2.04
N SER A 349 -18.34 17.83 0.98
CA SER A 349 -19.29 18.95 0.92
C SER A 349 -20.49 18.81 1.86
N LEU A 350 -20.69 17.64 2.48
CA LEU A 350 -21.82 17.35 3.38
C LEU A 350 -21.36 17.13 4.84
N GLY A 351 -20.13 17.55 5.16
CA GLY A 351 -19.55 17.44 6.50
C GLY A 351 -18.50 16.33 6.62
N PRO A 352 -18.08 16.01 7.86
CA PRO A 352 -17.01 15.04 8.09
C PRO A 352 -17.46 13.60 7.78
N VAL A 353 -16.50 12.78 7.36
CA VAL A 353 -16.68 11.32 7.32
C VAL A 353 -16.78 10.81 8.75
N THR A 354 -17.86 10.11 9.07
CA THR A 354 -18.10 9.51 10.40
C THR A 354 -18.18 7.99 10.25
N LYS A 355 -17.41 7.26 11.07
CA LYS A 355 -17.34 5.78 11.02
C LYS A 355 -17.09 5.23 9.61
N GLY A 356 -16.18 5.86 8.86
CA GLY A 356 -15.80 5.42 7.50
C GLY A 356 -16.84 5.73 6.41
N SER A 357 -17.86 6.55 6.68
CA SER A 357 -18.80 6.95 5.63
C SER A 357 -19.38 8.35 5.84
N VAL A 358 -19.99 8.89 4.79
CA VAL A 358 -20.81 10.10 4.85
C VAL A 358 -22.16 9.83 4.19
N ARG A 359 -23.24 10.34 4.80
CA ARG A 359 -24.59 10.21 4.26
C ARG A 359 -24.83 11.30 3.23
N ILE A 360 -25.33 10.91 2.07
CA ILE A 360 -25.82 11.77 0.99
C ILE A 360 -27.35 11.76 1.04
N PRO A 361 -28.01 12.84 1.51
CA PRO A 361 -29.46 12.89 1.62
C PRO A 361 -30.16 12.76 0.26
N ALA A 362 -31.40 12.25 0.26
CA ALA A 362 -32.27 12.35 -0.90
C ALA A 362 -32.43 13.83 -1.33
N GLY A 363 -32.58 14.07 -2.64
CA GLY A 363 -32.65 15.41 -3.22
C GLY A 363 -31.28 16.08 -3.43
N THR A 364 -30.17 15.50 -2.95
CA THR A 364 -28.82 16.03 -3.20
C THR A 364 -28.54 16.02 -4.69
N ARG A 365 -28.25 17.20 -5.26
CA ARG A 365 -27.86 17.35 -6.67
C ARG A 365 -26.37 17.14 -6.90
N GLN A 366 -25.55 17.55 -5.94
CA GLN A 366 -24.10 17.47 -6.06
C GLN A 366 -23.45 17.13 -4.71
N PHE A 367 -22.43 16.29 -4.76
CA PHE A 367 -21.61 15.89 -3.63
C PHE A 367 -20.14 15.95 -4.05
N THR A 368 -19.29 16.55 -3.24
CA THR A 368 -17.84 16.63 -3.52
C THR A 368 -17.04 15.98 -2.39
N VAL A 369 -16.01 15.23 -2.77
CA VAL A 369 -15.01 14.64 -1.88
C VAL A 369 -13.63 15.09 -2.31
N THR A 370 -12.92 15.78 -1.43
CA THR A 370 -11.50 16.07 -1.57
C THR A 370 -10.71 15.01 -0.81
N MET A 371 -9.80 14.36 -1.52
CA MET A 371 -8.89 13.32 -1.04
C MET A 371 -7.48 13.87 -1.14
N SER A 372 -6.74 13.98 -0.03
CA SER A 372 -5.34 14.42 -0.03
C SER A 372 -4.48 13.47 0.78
N THR A 373 -3.24 13.21 0.36
CA THR A 373 -2.31 12.41 1.17
C THR A 373 -2.07 13.05 2.54
N LEU A 374 -1.88 12.23 3.58
CA LEU A 374 -1.73 12.68 4.98
C LEU A 374 -0.51 13.56 5.27
#